data_AF-A0A316L4W9-F1
#
_entry.id   AF-A0A316L4W9-F1
#
_cell.length_a   1.000
_cell.length_b   1.000
_cell.length_c   1.000
_cell.angle_alpha   90.00
_cell.angle_beta   90.00
_cell.angle_gamma   90.00
#
_symmetry.space_group_name_H-M   'P 1'
#
loop_
_entity.id
_entity.type
_entity.pdbx_description
1 polymer ?
#
loop_
_entity_poly.entity_id
_entity_poly.type
_entity_poly.pdbx_seq_one_letter_code
_entity_poly.pdbx_strand_id
1 'polypeptide(L)' 'MSKSKKGKKLSKETREKISEGHKNPSQDTRNRISKALKGKYIRKKSSMYGKHHTEKTKDKIRKSLEGTKSYRAKKVS' A
#
# COMPACT_ATOMS: atom_id res chain seq x y z
N MET A 1 13.50 12.71 9.40
CA MET A 1 12.55 13.65 8.75
C MET A 1 12.54 14.96 9.52
N SER A 2 12.76 16.08 8.85
CA SER A 2 12.80 17.40 9.48
C SER A 2 11.42 17.78 10.05
N LYS A 3 11.39 18.22 11.31
CA LYS A 3 10.17 18.67 12.01
C LYS A 3 9.56 19.94 11.40
N SER A 4 10.29 20.66 10.54
CA SER A 4 9.92 22.01 10.07
C SER A 4 8.72 22.09 9.11
N LYS A 5 8.32 20.96 8.51
CA LYS A 5 7.20 20.91 7.54
C LYS A 5 5.92 20.27 8.09
N LYS A 6 5.90 19.85 9.35
CA LYS A 6 4.73 19.17 9.94
C LYS A 6 3.57 20.18 10.10
N GLY A 7 2.40 19.86 9.55
CA GLY A 7 1.18 20.67 9.67
C GLY A 7 0.96 21.75 8.60
N LYS A 8 1.96 22.04 7.75
CA LYS A 8 1.81 23.03 6.67
C LYS A 8 1.16 22.40 5.42
N LYS A 9 0.14 23.04 4.87
CA LYS A 9 -0.47 22.64 3.59
C LYS A 9 0.43 23.12 2.43
N LEU A 10 0.87 22.19 1.60
CA LEU A 10 1.67 22.48 0.39
C LEU A 10 0.76 22.91 -0.77
N SER A 11 1.28 23.76 -1.66
CA SER A 11 0.59 24.12 -2.91
C SER A 11 0.36 22.89 -3.78
N LYS A 12 -0.65 22.95 -4.66
CA LYS A 12 -0.99 21.86 -5.59
C LYS A 12 0.21 21.44 -6.44
N GLU A 13 0.86 22.41 -7.07
CA GLU A 13 2.07 22.21 -7.88
C GLU A 13 3.20 21.53 -7.10
N THR A 14 3.44 21.94 -5.84
CA THR A 14 4.47 21.32 -4.99
C THR A 14 4.12 19.86 -4.66
N ARG A 15 2.85 19.57 -4.39
CA ARG A 15 2.39 18.20 -4.13
C ARG A 15 2.52 17.32 -5.37
N GLU A 16 2.24 17.88 -6.55
CA GLU A 16 2.40 17.18 -7.84
C GLU A 16 3.86 16.82 -8.09
N LYS A 17 4.79 17.78 -7.97
CA LYS A 17 6.24 17.52 -8.11
C LYS A 17 6.74 16.42 -7.16
N ILE A 18 6.30 16.46 -5.90
CA ILE A 18 6.64 15.43 -4.90
C ILE A 18 6.04 14.08 -5.28
N SER A 19 4.78 14.06 -5.75
CA SER A 19 4.11 12.83 -6.17
C SER A 19 4.83 12.19 -7.36
N GLU A 20 5.26 13.01 -8.32
CA GLU A 20 5.92 12.57 -9.54
C GLU A 20 7.27 11.91 -9.24
N GLY A 21 8.08 12.53 -8.37
CA GLY A 21 9.36 11.95 -7.92
C GLY A 21 9.22 10.63 -7.15
N HIS A 22 8.07 10.35 -6.55
CA HIS A 22 7.82 9.12 -5.78
C HIS A 22 7.07 8.03 -6.55
N LYS A 23 6.56 8.31 -7.76
CA LYS A 23 5.63 7.41 -8.46
C LYS A 23 6.28 6.09 -8.88
N ASN A 24 7.55 6.13 -9.29
CA ASN A 24 8.27 4.97 -9.82
C ASN A 24 9.72 4.96 -9.35
N PRO A 25 10.02 4.50 -8.12
CA PRO A 25 11.39 4.37 -7.67
C PRO A 25 12.16 3.39 -8.58
N SER A 26 13.47 3.63 -8.73
CA SER A 26 14.36 2.81 -9.55
C SER A 26 14.32 1.34 -9.13
N GLN A 27 14.66 0.43 -10.05
CA GLN A 27 14.65 -1.00 -9.76
C GLN A 27 15.54 -1.35 -8.57
N ASP A 28 16.70 -0.72 -8.47
CA ASP A 28 17.60 -0.91 -7.34
C ASP A 28 16.97 -0.46 -6.01
N THR A 29 16.29 0.70 -6.00
CA THR A 29 15.54 1.16 -4.82
C THR A 29 14.44 0.17 -4.42
N ARG A 30 13.67 -0.35 -5.40
CA ARG A 30 12.65 -1.38 -5.15
C ARG A 30 13.26 -2.65 -4.56
N ASN A 31 14.41 -3.08 -5.09
CA ASN A 31 15.13 -4.26 -4.61
C ASN A 31 15.61 -4.07 -3.17
N ARG A 32 16.19 -2.91 -2.83
CA ARG A 32 16.63 -2.60 -1.46
C ARG A 32 15.47 -2.65 -0.47
N ILE A 33 14.34 -2.02 -0.81
CA ILE A 33 13.14 -2.03 0.04
C ILE A 33 12.61 -3.46 0.20
N SER A 34 12.52 -4.22 -0.90
CA SER A 34 12.07 -5.61 -0.87
C SER A 34 12.94 -6.47 0.06
N LYS A 35 14.27 -6.39 -0.09
CA LYS A 35 15.22 -7.11 0.78
C LYS A 35 15.04 -6.73 2.26
N ALA A 36 14.87 -5.44 2.56
CA ALA A 36 14.73 -4.95 3.94
C ALA A 36 13.40 -5.37 4.60
N LEU A 37 12.33 -5.54 3.82
CA LEU A 37 11.01 -5.89 4.33
C LEU A 37 10.70 -7.39 4.27
N LYS A 38 11.44 -8.16 3.47
CA LYS A 38 11.26 -9.60 3.31
C LYS A 38 11.36 -10.29 4.67
N GLY A 39 10.33 -11.05 5.05
CA GLY A 39 10.30 -11.76 6.33
C GLY A 39 9.91 -10.95 7.55
N LYS A 40 9.84 -9.60 7.45
CA LYS A 40 9.64 -8.73 8.62
C LYS A 40 8.27 -8.91 9.27
N TYR A 41 7.21 -9.06 8.48
CA TYR A 41 5.83 -9.12 8.96
C TYR A 41 5.15 -10.46 8.62
N ILE A 42 5.84 -11.58 8.86
CA ILE A 42 5.34 -12.92 8.57
C ILE A 42 4.86 -13.62 9.85
N ARG A 43 3.75 -14.37 9.77
CA ARG A 43 3.16 -15.14 10.88
C ARG A 43 3.03 -14.28 12.13
N LYS A 44 3.52 -14.74 13.28
CA LYS A 44 3.50 -14.08 14.60
C LYS A 44 4.15 -12.70 14.62
N LYS A 45 5.00 -12.36 13.64
CA LYS A 45 5.62 -11.03 13.53
C LYS A 45 4.69 -9.97 12.92
N SER A 46 3.59 -10.39 12.30
CA SER A 46 2.59 -9.46 11.80
C SER A 46 1.78 -8.89 12.97
N SER A 47 1.56 -7.58 12.97
CA SER A 47 0.68 -6.89 13.93
C SER A 47 -0.77 -7.40 13.89
N MET A 48 -1.15 -8.03 12.78
CA MET A 48 -2.49 -8.60 12.57
C MET A 48 -2.57 -10.09 12.87
N TYR A 49 -1.50 -10.73 13.33
CA TYR A 49 -1.53 -12.15 13.66
C TYR A 49 -2.54 -12.45 14.77
N GLY A 50 -3.38 -13.47 14.58
CA GLY A 50 -4.43 -13.86 15.52
C GLY A 50 -5.64 -12.93 15.58
N LYS A 51 -5.68 -11.85 14.79
CA LYS A 51 -6.82 -10.92 14.73
C LYS A 51 -7.76 -11.29 13.59
N HIS A 52 -9.06 -11.15 13.83
CA HIS A 52 -10.10 -11.34 12.81
C HIS A 52 -10.75 -10.01 12.44
N HIS A 53 -11.09 -9.85 11.17
CA HIS A 53 -11.91 -8.71 10.73
C HIS A 53 -13.34 -8.84 11.27
N THR A 54 -13.91 -7.71 11.67
CA THR A 54 -15.33 -7.61 12.03
C THR A 54 -16.21 -7.83 10.80
N GLU A 55 -17.45 -8.28 11.00
CA GLU A 55 -18.42 -8.49 9.91
C GLU A 55 -18.62 -7.22 9.07
N LYS A 56 -18.76 -6.06 9.71
CA LYS A 56 -18.83 -4.77 9.02
C LYS A 56 -17.63 -4.51 8.09
N THR A 57 -16.43 -4.94 8.48
CA THR A 57 -15.22 -4.79 7.66
C THR A 57 -15.23 -5.78 6.49
N LYS A 58 -15.65 -7.03 6.73
CA LYS A 58 -15.81 -8.04 5.69
C LYS A 58 -16.81 -7.58 4.62
N ASP A 59 -17.94 -7.00 5.02
CA ASP A 59 -18.95 -6.49 4.09
C ASP A 59 -18.43 -5.33 3.24
N LYS A 60 -17.66 -4.41 3.83
CA LYS A 60 -17.01 -3.33 3.07
C LYS A 60 -16.06 -3.89 2.01
N ILE A 61 -15.25 -4.89 2.38
CA ILE A 61 -14.33 -5.56 1.44
C ILE A 61 -15.13 -6.24 0.33
N ARG A 62 -16.18 -7.00 0.67
CA ARG A 62 -17.05 -7.68 -0.30
C ARG A 62 -17.64 -6.71 -1.32
N LYS A 63 -18.30 -5.64 -0.86
CA LYS A 63 -18.89 -4.61 -1.73
C LYS A 63 -17.86 -3.96 -2.65
N SER A 64 -16.64 -3.70 -2.15
CA SER A 64 -15.57 -3.12 -2.98
C SER A 64 -15.05 -4.04 -4.08
N LEU A 65 -15.21 -5.36 -3.91
CA LEU A 65 -14.77 -6.37 -4.87
C LEU A 65 -15.88 -6.79 -5.83
N GLU A 66 -17.13 -6.40 -5.58
CA GLU A 66 -18.27 -6.71 -6.42
C GLU A 66 -18.07 -6.16 -7.84
N GLY A 67 -18.31 -7.00 -8.86
CA GLY A 67 -18.04 -6.65 -10.26
C GLY A 67 -16.57 -6.63 -10.67
N THR A 68 -15.62 -6.76 -9.74
CA THR A 68 -14.18 -6.83 -10.08
C THR A 68 -13.79 -8.26 -10.49
N LYS A 69 -13.44 -8.46 -11.77
CA LYS A 69 -12.89 -9.73 -12.23
C LYS A 69 -11.48 -9.91 -11.71
N SER A 70 -11.22 -11.04 -11.04
CA SER A 70 -9.87 -11.46 -10.67
C SER A 70 -8.95 -11.46 -11.88
N TYR A 71 -7.74 -10.94 -11.73
CA TYR A 71 -6.71 -10.97 -12.78
C TYR A 71 -6.49 -12.39 -13.35
N ARG A 72 -6.62 -13.41 -12.50
CA ARG A 72 -6.46 -14.81 -12.90
C ARG A 72 -7.62 -15.31 -13.76
N ALA A 73 -8.84 -14.83 -13.50
CA ALA A 73 -10.02 -15.16 -14.31
C ALA A 73 -9.96 -14.54 -15.72
N LYS A 74 -9.25 -13.42 -15.89
CA LYS A 74 -9.06 -12.76 -17.20
C LYS A 74 -8.08 -13.47 -18.13
N LYS A 75 -7.19 -14.32 -17.62
CA LYS A 75 -6.17 -15.04 -18.42
C LYS A 75 -6.66 -16.35 -19.02
N VAL A 76 -7.84 -16.82 -18.60
CA VAL A 76 -8.38 -18.14 -18.96
C VAL A 76 -9.63 -18.01 -19.87
N SER A 77 -9.96 -16.78 -20.30
CA SER A 77 -11.02 -16.46 -21.27
C SER A 77 -10.41 -15.96 -22.57
#